data_AF-A0A1Q6J2H1-F1
#
_entry.id   AF-A0A1Q6J2H1-F1
#
_cell.length_a   1.000
_cell.length_b   1.000
_cell.length_c   1.000
_cell.angle_alpha   90.00
_cell.angle_beta   90.00
_cell.angle_gamma   90.00
#
_symmetry.space_group_name_H-M   'P 1'
#
loop_
_entity.id
_entity.type
_entity.pdbx_description
1 polymer ?
#
loop_
_entity_poly.entity_id
_entity_poly.type
_entity_poly.pdbx_seq_one_letter_code
_entity_poly.pdbx_strand_id
1 'polypeptide(L)'
;MFTFISIMAVGVLIGYPLRRKQSIHKIPVLIQIVVCLLLFILGLSIGTNKLIIGNLSYFCQQAAIISMLSLLGSSVAALLVSHFFFKKGANREG
;
A
#
# COMPACT_ATOMS: atom_id res chain seq x y z
N MET A 1 -5.12 0.05 -19.52
CA MET A 1 -5.89 -0.54 -18.40
C MET A 1 -5.82 -2.06 -18.41
N PHE A 2 -6.26 -2.71 -19.50
CA PHE A 2 -6.20 -4.17 -19.63
C PHE A 2 -4.79 -4.76 -19.47
N THR A 3 -3.75 -4.09 -19.96
CA THR A 3 -2.35 -4.55 -19.84
C THR A 3 -1.88 -4.65 -18.39
N PHE A 4 -2.31 -3.73 -17.52
CA PHE A 4 -1.98 -3.78 -16.10
C PHE A 4 -2.69 -4.95 -15.42
N ILE A 5 -3.96 -5.18 -15.78
CA ILE A 5 -4.76 -6.30 -15.27
C ILE A 5 -4.15 -7.63 -15.71
N SER A 6 -3.74 -7.76 -16.98
CA SER A 6 -3.12 -8.98 -17.49
C SER A 6 -1.76 -9.26 -16.82
N ILE A 7 -0.94 -8.23 -16.61
CA ILE A 7 0.35 -8.37 -15.91
C ILE A 7 0.15 -8.84 -14.46
N MET A 8 -0.82 -8.28 -13.74
CA MET A 8 -1.18 -8.71 -12.38
C MET A 8 -1.65 -10.17 -12.37
N ALA A 9 -2.54 -10.54 -13.31
CA ALA A 9 -3.05 -11.91 -13.42
C ALA A 9 -1.93 -12.93 -13.72
N VAL A 10 -1.04 -12.60 -14.67
CA VAL A 10 0.13 -13.43 -15.00
C VAL A 10 1.09 -13.53 -13.81
N GLY A 11 1.32 -12.45 -13.07
CA GLY A 11 2.12 -12.46 -11.85
C GLY A 11 1.58 -13.41 -10.77
N VAL A 12 0.27 -13.43 -10.57
CA VAL A 12 -0.38 -14.37 -9.64
C VAL A 12 -0.27 -15.82 -10.14
N LEU A 13 -0.52 -16.05 -11.44
CA LEU A 13 -0.42 -17.37 -12.08
C LEU A 13 0.99 -17.97 -11.98
N ILE A 14 2.03 -17.16 -12.15
CA ILE A 14 3.44 -17.59 -12.04
C ILE A 14 3.88 -17.71 -10.57
N GLY A 15 3.37 -16.84 -9.69
CA GLY A 15 3.70 -16.86 -8.26
C GLY A 15 3.08 -18.04 -7.49
N TYR A 16 1.92 -18.54 -7.92
CA TYR A 16 1.20 -19.65 -7.27
C TYR A 16 1.98 -20.99 -7.25
N PRO A 17 2.54 -21.49 -8.39
CA PRO A 17 3.36 -22.70 -8.37
C PRO A 17 4.70 -22.49 -7.64
N LEU A 18 5.24 -21.28 -7.65
CA LEU A 18 6.50 -20.93 -6.98
C LEU A 18 6.37 -20.99 -5.46
N ARG A 19 5.17 -20.73 -4.92
CA ARG A 19 4.86 -20.84 -3.48
C ARG A 19 4.94 -22.28 -2.94
N ARG A 20 4.86 -23.31 -3.79
CA ARG A 20 4.89 -24.73 -3.39
C ARG A 20 6.31 -25.23 -3.06
N LYS A 21 7.35 -24.57 -3.57
CA LYS A 21 8.75 -24.90 -3.22
C LYS A 21 9.15 -24.05 -2.01
N GLN A 22 9.43 -24.72 -0.89
CA GLN A 22 9.81 -24.12 0.41
C GLN A 22 11.14 -23.31 0.38
N SER A 23 11.76 -23.14 -0.78
CA SER A 23 13.00 -22.38 -1.02
C SER A 23 12.77 -20.86 -1.08
N ILE A 24 11.74 -20.36 -0.39
CA ILE A 24 11.20 -18.98 -0.49
C ILE A 24 11.67 -18.09 0.67
N HIS A 25 12.52 -18.59 1.58
CA HIS A 25 13.02 -17.79 2.71
C HIS A 25 13.85 -16.55 2.27
N LYS A 26 14.35 -16.52 1.03
CA LYS A 26 15.14 -15.41 0.46
C LYS A 26 14.29 -14.33 -0.24
N ILE A 27 13.04 -14.62 -0.60
CA ILE A 27 12.12 -13.65 -1.24
C ILE A 27 11.88 -12.41 -0.36
N PRO A 28 11.57 -12.52 0.95
CA PRO A 28 11.36 -11.34 1.78
C PRO A 28 12.61 -10.45 1.87
N VAL A 29 13.81 -11.05 1.93
CA VAL A 29 15.07 -10.29 1.92
C VAL A 29 15.29 -9.57 0.58
N LEU A 30 14.99 -10.23 -0.54
CA LEU A 30 15.10 -9.62 -1.87
C LEU A 30 14.13 -8.43 -2.01
N ILE A 31 12.88 -8.59 -1.56
CA ILE A 31 11.89 -7.50 -1.57
C ILE A 31 12.39 -6.33 -0.71
N GLN A 32 12.92 -6.60 0.47
CA GLN A 32 13.45 -5.56 1.36
C GLN A 32 14.62 -4.80 0.72
N ILE A 33 15.55 -5.51 0.05
CA ILE A 33 16.65 -4.88 -0.69
C ILE A 33 16.11 -4.01 -1.82
N VAL A 34 15.15 -4.50 -2.61
CA VAL A 34 14.56 -3.73 -3.73
C VAL A 34 13.81 -2.51 -3.21
N VAL A 35 13.00 -2.64 -2.16
CA VAL A 35 12.30 -1.51 -1.53
C VAL A 35 13.30 -0.47 -1.02
N CYS A 36 14.38 -0.90 -0.36
CA CYS A 36 15.45 -0.01 0.08
C CYS A 36 16.08 0.76 -1.10
N LEU A 37 16.42 0.05 -2.18
CA LEU A 37 17.00 0.65 -3.38
C LEU A 37 16.03 1.65 -4.05
N LEU A 38 14.75 1.30 -4.15
CA LEU A 38 13.72 2.18 -4.71
C LEU A 38 13.53 3.43 -3.87
N LEU A 39 13.49 3.30 -2.54
CA LEU A 39 13.40 4.44 -1.62
C LEU A 39 14.64 5.35 -1.74
N PHE A 40 15.82 4.76 -1.89
CA PHE A 40 17.07 5.51 -2.09
C PHE A 40 17.06 6.31 -3.41
N ILE A 41 16.69 5.66 -4.52
CA ILE A 41 16.59 6.32 -5.83
C ILE A 41 15.54 7.43 -5.79
N LEU A 42 14.40 7.19 -5.13
CA LEU A 42 13.35 8.19 -4.95
C LEU A 42 13.88 9.41 -4.19
N GLY A 43 14.61 9.20 -3.09
CA GLY A 43 15.25 10.27 -2.32
C GLY A 43 16.22 11.11 -3.15
N LEU A 44 17.09 10.45 -3.94
CA LEU A 44 18.00 11.15 -4.87
C LEU A 44 17.24 11.94 -5.94
N SER A 45 16.16 11.37 -6.49
CA SER A 45 15.33 12.03 -7.51
C SER A 45 14.65 13.29 -6.98
N ILE A 46 14.19 13.27 -5.72
CA ILE A 46 13.56 14.42 -5.07
C ILE A 46 14.61 15.45 -4.67
N GLY A 47 15.76 15.01 -4.13
CA GLY A 47 16.85 15.88 -3.68
C GLY A 47 17.54 16.66 -4.79
N THR A 48 17.66 16.06 -5.99
CA THR A 48 18.33 16.70 -7.14
C THR A 48 17.47 17.78 -7.80
N ASN A 49 16.15 17.78 -7.57
CA ASN A 49 15.23 18.71 -8.21
C ASN A 49 14.95 19.93 -7.32
N LYS A 50 15.61 21.06 -7.62
CA LYS A 50 15.50 22.32 -6.85
C LYS A 50 14.06 22.86 -6.75
N LEU A 51 13.20 22.57 -7.74
CA LEU A 51 11.79 23.00 -7.75
C LEU A 51 10.96 22.27 -6.68
N ILE A 52 11.28 20.98 -6.48
CA ILE A 52 10.63 20.11 -5.50
C ILE A 52 11.18 20.41 -4.11
N ILE A 53 12.50 20.59 -3.97
CA ILE A 53 13.10 20.92 -2.66
C ILE A 53 12.62 22.29 -2.14
N GLY A 54 12.47 23.28 -3.03
CA GLY A 54 12.01 24.62 -2.67
C GLY A 54 10.55 24.68 -2.23
N ASN A 55 9.73 23.72 -2.67
CA ASN A 55 8.31 23.61 -2.29
C ASN A 55 8.02 22.35 -1.46
N LEU A 56 9.06 21.69 -0.95
CA LEU A 56 8.94 20.38 -0.30
C LEU A 56 8.03 20.45 0.93
N SER A 57 8.13 21.56 1.68
CA SER A 57 7.27 21.83 2.82
C SER A 57 5.78 21.89 2.42
N TYR A 58 5.45 22.55 1.31
CA TYR A 58 4.08 22.62 0.79
C TYR A 58 3.56 21.24 0.35
N PHE A 59 4.35 20.48 -0.41
CA PHE A 59 3.99 19.12 -0.82
C PHE A 59 3.81 18.18 0.38
N CYS A 60 4.71 18.26 1.37
CA CYS A 60 4.65 17.46 2.58
C CYS A 60 3.41 17.80 3.40
N GLN A 61 3.09 19.09 3.57
CA GLN A 61 1.89 19.52 4.28
C GLN A 61 0.62 19.05 3.57
N GLN A 62 0.54 19.19 2.25
CA GLN A 62 -0.60 18.71 1.48
C GLN A 62 -0.74 17.18 1.58
N ALA A 63 0.36 16.45 1.42
CA ALA A 63 0.38 15.00 1.57
C ALA A 63 -0.02 14.54 2.99
N ALA A 64 0.41 15.27 4.03
CA ALA A 64 0.05 14.99 5.41
C ALA A 64 -1.46 15.15 5.65
N ILE A 65 -2.06 16.24 5.14
CA ILE A 65 -3.51 16.48 5.26
C ILE A 65 -4.29 15.37 4.54
N ILE A 66 -3.90 15.03 3.31
CA ILE A 66 -4.55 13.97 2.53
C ILE A 66 -4.42 12.61 3.25
N SER A 67 -3.23 12.30 3.76
CA SER A 67 -2.98 11.04 4.48
C SER A 67 -3.80 10.94 5.76
N MET A 68 -3.89 12.02 6.54
CA MET A 68 -4.72 12.08 7.74
C MET A 68 -6.20 11.91 7.40
N LEU A 69 -6.73 12.62 6.40
CA LEU A 69 -8.12 12.47 5.97
C LEU A 69 -8.40 11.06 5.45
N SER A 70 -7.47 10.46 4.71
CA SER A 70 -7.59 9.10 4.17
C SER A 70 -7.62 8.05 5.29
N LEU A 71 -6.71 8.16 6.27
CA LEU A 71 -6.66 7.27 7.42
C LEU A 71 -7.92 7.42 8.29
N LEU A 72 -8.36 8.65 8.55
CA LEU A 72 -9.57 8.92 9.31
C LEU A 72 -10.81 8.37 8.58
N GLY A 73 -10.94 8.65 7.28
CA GLY A 73 -12.04 8.17 6.46
C GLY A 73 -12.09 6.64 6.40
N SER A 74 -10.96 5.98 6.17
CA SER A 74 -10.88 4.52 6.14
C SER A 74 -11.17 3.90 7.52
N SER A 75 -10.68 4.50 8.60
CA SER A 75 -10.93 4.01 9.97
C SER A 75 -12.40 4.17 10.36
N VAL A 76 -13.00 5.32 10.06
CA VAL A 76 -14.42 5.57 10.32
C VAL A 76 -15.29 4.62 9.49
N ALA A 77 -14.97 4.38 8.21
CA ALA A 77 -15.70 3.42 7.38
C ALA A 77 -15.61 1.99 7.95
N ALA A 78 -14.43 1.55 8.40
CA ALA A 78 -14.25 0.24 9.02
C ALA A 78 -15.05 0.10 10.33
N LEU A 79 -15.10 1.17 11.15
CA LEU A 79 -15.93 1.23 12.35
C LEU A 79 -17.42 1.25 12.02
N LEU A 80 -17.83 1.95 10.96
CA LEU A 80 -19.22 2.00 10.51
C LEU A 80 -19.70 0.63 10.03
N VAL A 81 -18.87 -0.06 9.21
CA VAL A 81 -19.14 -1.43 8.77
C VAL A 81 -19.18 -2.36 9.99
N SER A 82 -18.21 -2.27 10.89
CA SER A 82 -18.21 -3.11 12.10
C SER A 82 -19.45 -2.86 12.95
N HIS A 83 -19.81 -1.61 13.22
CA HIS A 83 -20.99 -1.30 14.04
C HIS A 83 -22.31 -1.68 13.34
N PHE A 84 -22.45 -1.43 12.04
CA PHE A 84 -23.67 -1.76 11.29
C PHE A 84 -23.84 -3.28 11.08
N PHE A 85 -22.74 -4.00 10.88
CA PHE A 85 -22.75 -5.46 10.68
C PHE A 85 -22.84 -6.22 12.02
N PHE A 86 -22.13 -5.80 13.07
CA PHE A 86 -22.22 -6.42 14.40
C PHE A 86 -23.51 -6.07 15.16
N LYS A 87 -24.06 -4.86 15.03
CA LYS A 87 -25.39 -4.54 15.58
C LYS A 87 -26.51 -5.35 14.92
N LYS A 88 -26.29 -5.90 13.71
CA LYS A 88 -27.19 -6.82 13.03
C LYS A 88 -26.96 -8.29 13.39
N GLY A 89 -25.79 -8.64 13.94
CA GLY A 89 -25.48 -9.96 14.49
C GLY A 89 -26.10 -10.22 15.87
N ALA A 90 -26.15 -9.19 16.74
CA ALA A 90 -26.67 -9.34 18.11
C ALA A 90 -28.21 -9.47 18.23
N ASN A 91 -28.97 -9.26 17.15
CA ASN A 91 -30.44 -9.36 17.13
C ASN A 91 -30.96 -10.64 16.44
N ARG A 92 -30.13 -11.69 16.37
CA ARG A 92 -30.51 -12.99 15.80
C ARG A 92 -30.21 -14.18 16.73
N GLU A 93 -29.83 -13.90 17.98
CA GLU A 93 -29.55 -14.90 19.01
C GLU A 93 -30.35 -14.65 20.30
N GLY A 94 -31.53 -14.02 20.17
CA GLY A 94 -32.51 -13.84 21.26
C GLY A 94 -33.81 -14.54 20.94
#